data_AF-A0AA51EGG6-F1
#
_entry.id   AF-A0AA51EGG6-F1
#
_cell.length_a   1.000
_cell.length_b   1.000
_cell.length_c   1.000
_cell.angle_alpha   90.00
_cell.angle_beta   90.00
_cell.angle_gamma   90.00
#
_symmetry.space_group_name_H-M   'P 1'
#
loop_
_entity.id
_entity.type
_entity.pdbx_description
1 polymer ?
#
loop_
_entity_poly.entity_id
_entity_poly.type
_entity_poly.pdbx_seq_one_letter_code
_entity_poly.pdbx_strand_id
1 'polypeptide(L)'
;VQSTNLSHPFHLHGYSFNVIGMGRTPDQNVKKINLKHALDLDRRGLLQRHLKEGDLPPAKDTIAVPNNGYVVVRFRANNPGFWLLHCHFLFHIVIGMSLVVQVGTQADLPPVPPNFPTCGDHLPP
;
A
#
# COMPACT_ATOMS: atom_id res chain seq x y z
N VAL A 1 7.71 16.10 -11.51
CA VAL A 1 6.45 15.84 -10.78
C VAL A 1 6.69 15.49 -9.30
N GLN A 2 7.75 14.77 -8.95
CA GLN A 2 8.14 14.62 -7.55
C GLN A 2 9.12 15.74 -7.17
N SER A 3 8.80 16.51 -6.13
CA SER A 3 9.75 17.41 -5.48
C SER A 3 10.80 16.59 -4.71
N THR A 4 11.97 17.18 -4.47
CA THR A 4 12.95 16.60 -3.55
C THR A 4 12.33 16.49 -2.16
N ASN A 5 12.40 15.30 -1.54
CA ASN A 5 11.88 15.04 -0.19
C ASN A 5 10.35 14.88 -0.04
N LEU A 6 9.64 14.48 -1.09
CA LEU A 6 8.21 14.17 -1.02
C LEU A 6 7.95 12.79 -0.38
N SER A 7 7.04 12.72 0.58
CA SER A 7 6.48 11.45 1.07
C SER A 7 5.26 11.03 0.26
N HIS A 8 4.98 9.73 0.21
CA HIS A 8 3.82 9.19 -0.49
C HIS A 8 2.87 8.54 0.52
N PRO A 9 1.71 9.16 0.84
CA PRO A 9 0.71 8.51 1.68
C PRO A 9 0.09 7.36 0.92
N PHE A 10 0.28 6.12 1.37
CA PHE A 10 -0.37 4.95 0.79
C PHE A 10 -1.58 4.56 1.62
N HIS A 11 -2.71 4.38 0.94
CA HIS A 11 -4.00 3.98 1.51
C HIS A 11 -4.44 2.63 0.93
N LEU A 12 -4.94 1.73 1.79
CA LEU A 12 -5.48 0.42 1.40
C LEU A 12 -6.98 0.36 1.68
N HIS A 13 -7.77 0.06 0.65
CA HIS A 13 -9.22 -0.12 0.78
C HIS A 13 -9.57 -1.44 1.47
N GLY A 14 -10.72 -1.50 2.14
CA GLY A 14 -11.29 -2.74 2.69
C GLY A 14 -10.57 -3.35 3.90
N TYR A 15 -9.47 -2.73 4.36
CA TYR A 15 -8.63 -3.21 5.44
C TYR A 15 -8.10 -2.08 6.32
N SER A 16 -7.80 -2.43 7.56
CA SER A 16 -6.69 -1.81 8.28
C SER A 16 -5.47 -2.73 8.25
N PHE A 17 -4.29 -2.15 8.37
CA PHE A 17 -3.01 -2.84 8.43
C PHE A 17 -2.21 -2.36 9.65
N ASN A 18 -1.42 -3.25 10.24
CA ASN A 18 -0.44 -2.90 11.25
C ASN A 18 0.84 -2.39 10.60
N VAL A 19 1.35 -1.25 11.06
CA VAL A 19 2.67 -0.75 10.64
C VAL A 19 3.73 -1.40 11.52
N ILE A 20 4.43 -2.39 10.96
CA ILE A 20 5.41 -3.21 11.67
C ILE A 20 6.85 -2.73 11.46
N GLY A 21 7.09 -1.74 10.61
CA GLY A 21 8.42 -1.20 10.39
C GLY A 21 8.37 0.02 9.48
N MET A 22 9.29 0.96 9.69
CA MET A 22 9.44 2.14 8.85
C MET A 22 10.86 2.66 8.99
N GLY A 23 11.44 3.13 7.89
CA GLY A 23 12.79 3.68 7.92
C GLY A 23 13.20 4.33 6.61
N ARG A 24 14.43 4.82 6.58
CA ARG A 24 15.09 5.32 5.38
C ARG A 24 16.29 4.44 5.05
N THR A 25 16.74 4.46 3.80
CA THR A 25 18.00 3.82 3.43
C THR A 25 19.15 4.42 4.25
N PRO A 26 20.04 3.60 4.83
CA PRO A 26 21.26 4.11 5.46
C PRO A 26 22.29 4.58 4.42
N ASP A 27 22.15 4.14 3.16
CA ASP A 27 23.08 4.43 2.08
C ASP A 27 22.90 5.86 1.56
N GLN A 28 23.80 6.77 1.95
CA GLN A 28 23.75 8.19 1.57
C GLN A 28 23.97 8.43 0.06
N ASN A 29 24.59 7.48 -0.63
CA ASN A 29 24.85 7.57 -2.08
C ASN A 29 23.62 7.22 -2.93
N VAL A 30 22.55 6.69 -2.33
CA VAL A 30 21.35 6.28 -3.04
C VAL A 30 20.42 7.48 -3.22
N LYS A 31 20.41 8.03 -4.43
CA LYS A 31 19.53 9.16 -4.78
C LYS A 31 18.06 8.76 -4.89
N LYS A 32 17.77 7.52 -5.31
CA LYS A 32 16.43 6.97 -5.48
C LYS A 32 16.41 5.49 -5.11
N ILE A 33 15.68 5.14 -4.05
CA ILE A 33 15.43 3.74 -3.70
C ILE A 33 14.60 3.05 -4.81
N ASN A 34 14.90 1.79 -5.09
CA ASN A 34 14.16 0.95 -6.02
C ASN A 34 13.98 -0.45 -5.43
N LEU A 35 13.28 -1.33 -6.16
CA LEU A 35 13.02 -2.70 -5.71
C LEU A 35 14.30 -3.47 -5.39
N LYS A 36 15.33 -3.40 -6.25
CA LYS A 36 16.60 -4.12 -6.02
C LYS A 36 17.27 -3.67 -4.73
N HIS A 37 17.26 -2.37 -4.46
CA HIS A 37 17.81 -1.80 -3.23
C HIS A 37 17.03 -2.24 -1.99
N ALA A 38 15.70 -2.18 -2.04
CA ALA A 38 14.85 -2.63 -0.93
C ALA A 38 15.07 -4.13 -0.62
N LEU A 39 15.21 -4.96 -1.66
CA LEU A 39 15.52 -6.39 -1.50
C LEU A 39 16.91 -6.64 -0.91
N ASP A 40 17.92 -5.83 -1.26
CA ASP A 40 19.26 -5.90 -0.65
C ASP A 40 19.22 -5.54 0.84
N LEU A 41 18.55 -4.43 1.17
CA LEU A 41 18.33 -4.02 2.56
C LEU A 41 17.64 -5.13 3.35
N ASP A 42 16.66 -5.82 2.76
CA ASP A 42 15.97 -6.92 3.42
C ASP A 42 16.88 -8.12 3.69
N ARG A 43 17.65 -8.54 2.68
CA ARG A 43 18.61 -9.65 2.80
C ARG A 43 19.69 -9.38 3.86
N ARG A 44 20.08 -8.13 4.03
CA ARG A 44 21.05 -7.69 5.03
C ARG A 44 20.44 -7.46 6.41
N GLY A 45 19.13 -7.64 6.58
CA GLY A 45 18.43 -7.38 7.84
C GLY A 45 18.31 -5.90 8.21
N LEU A 46 18.42 -5.00 7.22
CA LEU A 46 18.36 -3.54 7.40
C LEU A 46 16.93 -2.97 7.24
N LEU A 47 15.97 -3.78 6.82
CA LEU A 47 14.54 -3.46 6.93
C LEU A 47 14.05 -3.84 8.34
N GLN A 48 14.10 -2.88 9.26
CA GLN A 48 13.66 -3.05 10.65
C GLN A 48 12.19 -3.46 10.71
N ARG A 49 11.89 -4.48 11.53
CA ARG A 49 10.53 -5.00 11.75
C ARG A 49 10.33 -5.28 13.24
N HIS A 50 9.26 -4.74 13.80
CA HIS A 50 8.77 -4.95 15.17
C HIS A 50 7.82 -6.15 15.16
N LEU A 51 8.39 -7.35 15.33
CA LEU A 51 7.69 -8.64 15.32
C LEU A 51 7.86 -9.42 16.63
N LYS A 52 8.42 -8.81 17.67
CA LYS A 52 8.66 -9.48 18.94
C LYS A 52 7.34 -9.70 19.65
N GLU A 53 7.28 -10.76 20.46
CA GLU A 53 6.15 -10.99 21.33
C GLU A 53 5.98 -9.80 22.28
N GLY A 54 4.75 -9.27 22.36
CA GLY A 54 4.43 -8.04 23.09
C GLY A 54 4.50 -6.75 22.27
N ASP A 55 5.00 -6.77 21.02
CA ASP A 55 4.91 -5.60 20.14
C ASP A 55 3.44 -5.34 19.76
N LEU A 56 2.97 -4.09 19.94
CA LEU A 56 1.62 -3.63 19.60
C LEU A 56 1.67 -2.61 18.45
N PRO A 57 1.96 -3.02 17.21
CA PRO A 57 2.08 -2.12 16.08
C PRO A 57 0.73 -1.45 15.78
N PRO A 58 0.71 -0.12 15.50
CA PRO A 58 -0.54 0.60 15.30
C PRO A 58 -1.27 0.11 14.04
N ALA A 59 -2.57 -0.11 14.17
CA ALA A 59 -3.45 -0.36 13.03
C ALA A 59 -3.82 0.96 12.34
N LYS A 60 -3.69 1.01 11.01
CA LYS A 60 -3.96 2.17 10.15
C LYS A 60 -4.51 1.70 8.80
N ASP A 61 -5.23 2.55 8.10
CA ASP A 61 -5.58 2.35 6.68
C ASP A 61 -4.66 3.15 5.74
N THR A 62 -3.92 4.11 6.29
CA THR A 62 -3.10 5.07 5.54
C THR A 62 -1.79 5.35 6.26
N ILE A 63 -0.68 5.38 5.53
CA ILE A 63 0.65 5.71 6.07
C ILE A 63 1.53 6.42 5.05
N ALA A 64 2.26 7.45 5.49
CA ALA A 64 3.22 8.16 4.64
C ALA A 64 4.50 7.34 4.50
N VAL A 65 4.80 6.91 3.27
CA VAL A 65 6.09 6.32 2.93
C VAL A 65 7.12 7.46 2.80
N PRO A 66 8.18 7.48 3.62
CA PRO A 66 9.17 8.55 3.59
C PRO A 66 9.98 8.52 2.29
N ASN A 67 10.45 9.68 1.84
CA ASN A 67 11.38 9.77 0.70
C ASN A 67 12.63 8.89 0.96
N ASN A 68 13.05 8.15 -0.07
CA ASN A 68 14.16 7.20 -0.01
C ASN A 68 14.07 6.25 1.19
N GLY A 69 12.87 5.82 1.52
CA GLY A 69 12.61 4.92 2.62
C GLY A 69 11.57 3.86 2.30
N TYR A 70 11.09 3.23 3.35
CA TYR A 70 10.18 2.10 3.29
C TYR A 70 9.21 2.14 4.46
N VAL A 71 8.08 1.47 4.27
CA VAL A 71 7.16 1.08 5.33
C VAL A 71 6.87 -0.41 5.13
N VAL A 72 6.92 -1.17 6.21
CA VAL A 72 6.53 -2.57 6.26
C VAL A 72 5.17 -2.64 6.94
N VAL A 73 4.17 -3.11 6.20
CA VAL A 73 2.80 -3.28 6.69
C VAL A 73 2.44 -4.76 6.77
N ARG A 74 1.55 -5.10 7.69
CA ARG A 74 0.95 -6.43 7.82
C ARG A 74 -0.56 -6.28 7.87
N PHE A 75 -1.28 -7.03 7.05
CA PHE A 75 -2.73 -7.14 7.13
C PHE A 75 -3.13 -8.61 7.00
N ARG A 76 -4.34 -8.95 7.43
CA ARG A 76 -4.91 -10.28 7.27
C ARG A 76 -5.82 -10.27 6.07
N ALA A 77 -5.56 -11.08 5.05
CA ALA A 77 -6.38 -11.17 3.85
C ALA A 77 -7.66 -12.00 4.11
N ASN A 78 -8.62 -11.43 4.85
CA ASN A 78 -9.87 -12.07 5.29
C ASN A 78 -11.15 -11.41 4.77
N ASN A 79 -11.02 -10.49 3.82
CA ASN A 79 -12.13 -9.79 3.18
C ASN A 79 -12.02 -9.97 1.65
N PRO A 80 -12.72 -10.96 1.07
CA PRO A 80 -12.70 -11.21 -0.37
C PRO A 80 -13.13 -9.99 -1.18
N GLY A 81 -12.39 -9.68 -2.25
CA GLY A 81 -12.63 -8.48 -3.04
C GLY A 81 -11.41 -8.01 -3.84
N PHE A 82 -11.61 -6.94 -4.58
CA PHE A 82 -10.55 -6.21 -5.31
C PHE A 82 -10.32 -4.88 -4.60
N TRP A 83 -9.20 -4.76 -3.90
CA TRP A 83 -8.94 -3.63 -3.02
C TRP A 83 -7.85 -2.74 -3.58
N LEU A 84 -8.16 -1.46 -3.75
CA LEU A 84 -7.21 -0.49 -4.26
C LEU A 84 -6.17 -0.15 -3.16
N LEU A 85 -4.90 -0.32 -3.48
CA LEU A 85 -3.77 0.21 -2.71
C LEU A 85 -3.13 1.33 -3.54
N HIS A 86 -3.18 2.56 -3.06
CA HIS A 86 -2.77 3.69 -3.88
C HIS A 86 -2.14 4.82 -3.07
N CYS A 87 -1.38 5.66 -3.78
CA CYS A 87 -1.00 6.94 -3.21
C CYS A 87 -2.24 7.83 -3.04
N HIS A 88 -2.50 8.32 -1.84
CA HIS A 88 -3.63 9.18 -1.50
C HIS A 88 -3.37 10.66 -1.81
N PHE A 89 -2.46 10.91 -2.76
CA PHE A 89 -2.23 12.23 -3.34
C PHE A 89 -2.89 12.25 -4.72
N LEU A 90 -3.88 13.14 -4.93
CA LEU A 90 -4.78 13.09 -6.09
C LEU A 90 -4.02 13.02 -7.43
N PHE A 91 -2.97 13.83 -7.58
CA PHE A 91 -2.17 13.80 -8.80
C PHE A 91 -1.49 12.44 -9.02
N HIS A 92 -0.94 11.83 -7.97
CA HIS A 92 -0.22 10.55 -8.07
C HIS A 92 -1.13 9.36 -8.37
N ILE A 93 -2.33 9.29 -7.78
CA ILE A 93 -3.30 8.24 -8.13
C ILE A 93 -3.74 8.36 -9.59
N VAL A 94 -4.00 9.58 -10.10
CA VAL A 94 -4.45 9.80 -11.49
C VAL A 94 -3.38 9.39 -12.51
N ILE A 95 -2.09 9.59 -12.20
CA ILE A 95 -0.99 9.16 -13.09
C ILE A 95 -0.58 7.68 -12.88
N GLY A 96 -1.35 6.91 -12.12
CA GLY A 96 -1.18 5.45 -12.01
C GLY A 96 -0.34 4.94 -10.84
N MET A 97 -0.13 5.74 -9.79
CA MET A 97 0.54 5.28 -8.56
C MET A 97 -0.41 4.46 -7.66
N SER A 98 -0.87 3.33 -8.20
CA SER A 98 -1.82 2.43 -7.58
C SER A 98 -1.57 0.98 -7.99
N LEU A 99 -2.12 0.05 -7.22
CA LEU A 99 -2.25 -1.37 -7.55
C LEU A 99 -3.54 -1.92 -6.95
N VAL A 100 -3.97 -3.09 -7.43
CA VAL A 100 -5.14 -3.80 -6.90
C VAL A 100 -4.68 -5.05 -6.18
N VAL A 101 -5.17 -5.23 -4.96
CA VAL A 101 -5.00 -6.46 -4.16
C VAL A 101 -6.26 -7.29 -4.32
N GLN A 102 -6.16 -8.41 -5.05
CA GLN A 102 -7.23 -9.40 -5.10
C GLN A 102 -7.12 -10.33 -3.89
N VAL A 103 -8.20 -10.45 -3.12
CA VAL A 103 -8.34 -11.41 -2.03
C VAL A 103 -9.48 -12.36 -2.36
N GLY A 104 -9.21 -13.66 -2.27
CA GLY A 104 -10.17 -14.70 -2.61
C GLY A 104 -10.41 -14.90 -4.11
N THR A 105 -11.39 -15.72 -4.40
CA THR A 105 -11.86 -16.12 -5.73
C THR A 105 -13.24 -15.55 -6.00
N GLN A 106 -13.75 -15.71 -7.23
CA GLN A 106 -15.09 -15.28 -7.60
C GLN A 106 -16.19 -15.91 -6.70
N ALA A 107 -15.96 -17.14 -6.21
CA ALA A 107 -16.92 -17.84 -5.34
C ALA A 107 -16.97 -17.27 -3.92
N ASP A 108 -15.93 -16.53 -3.50
CA ASP A 108 -15.85 -15.91 -2.18
C ASP A 108 -16.53 -14.52 -2.15
N LEU A 109 -16.89 -13.97 -3.32
CA LEU A 109 -17.51 -12.66 -3.42
C LEU A 109 -19.02 -12.73 -3.11
N PRO A 110 -19.59 -11.71 -2.43
CA PRO A 110 -21.03 -11.62 -2.28
C PRO A 110 -21.72 -11.48 -3.65
N PRO A 111 -23.00 -11.90 -3.77
CA PRO A 111 -23.76 -11.66 -4.99
C PRO A 111 -23.85 -10.16 -5.28
N VAL A 112 -23.86 -9.81 -6.56
CA VAL A 112 -24.03 -8.43 -7.00
C VAL A 112 -25.37 -7.89 -6.48
N PRO A 113 -25.40 -6.73 -5.80
CA PRO A 113 -26.66 -6.16 -5.31
C PRO A 113 -27.69 -5.95 -6.44
N PRO A 114 -29.00 -6.03 -6.15
CA PRO A 114 -30.03 -5.67 -7.12
C PRO A 114 -29.82 -4.24 -7.64
N ASN A 115 -30.00 -4.05 -8.96
CA ASN A 115 -29.81 -2.77 -9.65
C ASN A 115 -28.39 -2.18 -9.56
N PHE A 116 -27.36 -3.01 -9.34
CA PHE A 116 -25.98 -2.55 -9.40
C PHE A 116 -25.62 -2.12 -10.84
N PRO A 117 -25.04 -0.92 -11.04
CA PRO A 117 -24.71 -0.43 -12.38
C PRO A 117 -23.75 -1.35 -13.12
N THR A 118 -24.05 -1.56 -14.39
CA THR A 118 -23.20 -2.26 -15.36
C THR A 118 -22.45 -1.27 -16.25
N CYS A 119 -21.37 -1.74 -16.88
CA CYS A 119 -20.64 -0.92 -17.83
C CYS A 119 -21.57 -0.48 -18.97
N GLY A 120 -21.65 0.84 -19.19
CA GLY A 120 -22.57 1.43 -20.20
C GLY A 120 -23.80 2.09 -19.61
N ASP A 121 -24.10 1.89 -18.31
CA ASP A 121 -25.23 2.54 -17.65
C ASP A 121 -25.02 4.05 -17.44
N HIS A 122 -23.78 4.54 -17.57
CA HIS A 122 -23.48 5.98 -17.53
C HIS A 122 -23.77 6.61 -18.89
N LEU A 123 -24.89 7.33 -18.97
CA LEU A 123 -25.18 8.27 -20.05
C LEU A 123 -24.63 9.65 -19.63
N PRO A 124 -23.58 10.17 -20.28
CA PRO A 124 -23.16 11.55 -20.03
C PRO A 124 -24.31 12.52 -20.40
N PRO A 125 -24.42 13.69 -19.75
CA PRO A 125 -25.39 14.72 -20.12
C PRO A 125 -25.18 15.27 -21.52
#